data_AF-A0A657AT83-F1
#
_entry.id   AF-A0A657AT83-F1
#
_cell.length_a   1.000
_cell.length_b   1.000
_cell.length_c   1.000
_cell.angle_alpha   90.00
_cell.angle_beta   90.00
_cell.angle_gamma   90.00
#
_symmetry.space_group_name_H-M   'P 1'
#
loop_
_entity.id
_entity.type
_entity.pdbx_description
1 polymer ?
#
loop_
_entity_poly.entity_id
_entity_poly.type
_entity_poly.pdbx_seq_one_letter_code
_entity_poly.pdbx_strand_id
1 'polypeptide(L)'
;MTDKVDIDNDPIIQGEQAQGLLELLSTWGPLTTIVFSGGCVFEFKGAFPKGTLGEGFYNFGHGNAAGFQGHLNLKNVKAITFQDKLHRGRQSYAFVFRDKNNDCIFKVFLGRDESGELIHAQVDGFKEMQAQAKQLKVNE
;
A
#
# COMPACT_ATOMS: atom_id res chain seq x y z
N MET A 1 -1.79 17.07 -9.68
CA MET A 1 -2.72 17.40 -8.59
C MET A 1 -2.56 16.35 -7.51
N THR A 2 -1.80 16.67 -6.48
CA THR A 2 -1.72 15.87 -5.25
C THR A 2 -3.02 16.10 -4.50
N ASP A 3 -3.89 15.09 -4.48
CA ASP A 3 -4.99 15.07 -3.51
C ASP A 3 -4.32 15.12 -2.13
N LYS A 4 -4.44 16.28 -1.46
CA LYS A 4 -4.03 16.40 -0.07
C LYS A 4 -5.02 15.56 0.72
N VAL A 5 -4.62 14.33 1.02
CA VAL A 5 -5.28 13.52 2.04
C VAL A 5 -5.03 14.25 3.34
N ASP A 6 -6.11 14.64 4.00
CA ASP A 6 -6.04 15.25 5.31
C ASP A 6 -5.90 14.11 6.32
N ILE A 7 -4.66 13.71 6.61
CA ILE A 7 -4.36 12.57 7.49
C ILE A 7 -5.05 12.74 8.87
N ASP A 8 -5.30 13.98 9.29
CA ASP A 8 -5.92 14.26 10.58
C ASP A 8 -7.42 13.90 10.55
N ASN A 9 -8.09 14.07 9.41
CA ASN A 9 -9.54 13.89 9.25
C ASN A 9 -9.96 12.67 8.43
N ASP A 10 -9.06 12.08 7.64
CA ASP A 10 -9.34 10.90 6.81
C ASP A 10 -9.08 9.60 7.58
N PRO A 11 -9.80 8.50 7.26
CA PRO A 11 -9.51 7.19 7.82
C PRO A 11 -8.12 6.72 7.40
N ILE A 12 -7.31 6.33 8.38
CA ILE A 12 -5.95 5.83 8.18
C ILE A 12 -5.73 4.51 8.90
N ILE A 13 -4.73 3.77 8.43
CA ILE A 13 -4.07 2.71 9.18
C ILE A 13 -2.81 3.33 9.82
N GLN A 14 -2.59 3.05 11.10
CA GLN A 14 -1.43 3.60 11.83
C GLN A 14 -0.12 3.01 11.28
N GLY A 15 0.97 3.80 11.28
CA GLY A 15 2.25 3.38 10.72
C GLY A 15 2.81 2.10 11.36
N GLU A 16 2.51 1.87 12.64
CA GLU A 16 2.87 0.66 13.40
C GLU A 16 2.24 -0.61 12.82
N GLN A 17 1.12 -0.49 12.11
CA GLN A 17 0.42 -1.61 11.47
C GLN A 17 0.96 -1.92 10.06
N ALA A 18 1.96 -1.17 9.58
CA ALA A 18 2.50 -1.31 8.23
C ALA A 18 3.02 -2.72 7.94
N GLN A 19 3.73 -3.34 8.89
CA GLN A 19 4.22 -4.70 8.71
C GLN A 19 3.06 -5.69 8.50
N GLY A 20 2.07 -5.68 9.40
CA GLY A 20 0.92 -6.59 9.31
C GLY A 20 0.13 -6.39 8.03
N LEU A 21 -0.03 -5.14 7.57
CA LEU A 21 -0.64 -4.87 6.26
C LEU A 21 0.18 -5.48 5.12
N LEU A 22 1.50 -5.27 5.08
CA LEU A 22 2.35 -5.81 4.01
C LEU A 22 2.37 -7.34 3.98
N GLU A 23 2.39 -7.98 5.15
CA GLU A 23 2.27 -9.44 5.29
C GLU A 23 0.93 -9.94 4.75
N LEU A 24 -0.17 -9.24 5.06
CA LEU A 24 -1.50 -9.56 4.52
C LEU A 24 -1.55 -9.37 3.00
N LEU A 25 -1.04 -8.24 2.48
CA LEU A 25 -0.99 -7.95 1.04
C LEU A 25 -0.17 -8.98 0.26
N SER A 26 0.80 -9.65 0.89
CA SER A 26 1.54 -10.75 0.25
C SER A 26 0.66 -11.96 -0.09
N THR A 27 -0.54 -12.06 0.50
CA THR A 27 -1.51 -13.13 0.25
C THR A 27 -2.57 -12.75 -0.79
N TRP A 28 -2.61 -11.48 -1.23
CA TRP A 28 -3.67 -10.95 -2.11
C TRP A 28 -3.50 -11.33 -3.58
N GLY A 29 -2.42 -12.01 -3.95
CA GLY A 29 -2.10 -12.29 -5.35
C GLY A 29 -1.56 -11.05 -6.06
N PRO A 30 -1.79 -10.89 -7.38
CA PRO A 30 -1.21 -9.80 -8.16
C PRO A 30 -1.62 -8.41 -7.66
N LEU A 31 -0.63 -7.54 -7.45
CA LEU A 31 -0.76 -6.14 -7.08
C LEU A 31 0.12 -5.29 -8.00
N THR A 32 0.08 -3.97 -7.85
CA THR A 32 1.07 -3.07 -8.47
C THR A 32 1.72 -2.20 -7.40
N THR A 33 3.02 -2.41 -7.16
CA THR A 33 3.80 -1.58 -6.25
C THR A 33 4.47 -0.45 -7.03
N ILE A 34 4.34 0.78 -6.56
CA ILE A 34 4.94 1.97 -7.18
C ILE A 34 5.89 2.65 -6.21
N VAL A 35 7.13 2.88 -6.67
CA VAL A 35 8.18 3.57 -5.94
C VAL A 35 8.63 4.80 -6.72
N PHE A 36 8.95 5.88 -6.00
CA PHE A 36 9.39 7.15 -6.56
C PHE A 36 10.84 7.41 -6.19
N SER A 37 11.67 7.87 -7.13
CA SER A 37 13.05 8.28 -6.84
C SER A 37 13.55 9.28 -7.88
N GLY A 38 13.99 10.47 -7.44
CA GLY A 38 14.61 11.46 -8.34
C GLY A 38 13.74 11.93 -9.51
N GLY A 39 12.40 11.91 -9.35
CA GLY A 39 11.45 12.20 -10.44
C GLY A 39 11.11 11.00 -11.32
N CYS A 40 11.75 9.86 -11.13
CA CYS A 40 11.41 8.60 -11.78
C CYS A 40 10.27 7.88 -11.03
N VAL A 41 9.48 7.12 -11.79
CA VAL A 41 8.42 6.24 -11.28
C VAL A 41 8.75 4.82 -11.70
N PHE A 42 8.86 3.92 -10.73
CA PHE A 42 9.10 2.50 -10.96
C PHE A 42 7.87 1.70 -10.55
N GLU A 43 7.44 0.81 -11.42
CA GLU A 43 6.27 -0.04 -11.19
C GLU A 43 6.69 -1.51 -11.18
N PHE A 44 6.24 -2.26 -10.19
CA PHE A 44 6.32 -3.70 -10.16
C PHE A 44 4.92 -4.30 -10.16
N LYS A 45 4.63 -5.14 -11.16
CA LYS A 45 3.38 -5.88 -11.29
C LYS A 45 3.60 -7.33 -10.87
N GLY A 46 2.84 -7.78 -9.89
CA GLY A 46 2.98 -9.11 -9.31
C GLY A 46 2.56 -9.13 -7.85
N ALA A 47 2.62 -10.30 -7.22
CA ALA A 47 2.33 -10.40 -5.80
C ALA A 47 3.37 -9.63 -4.97
N PHE A 48 2.92 -8.98 -3.90
CA PHE A 48 3.84 -8.36 -2.95
C PHE A 48 4.66 -9.48 -2.27
N PRO A 49 5.99 -9.45 -2.26
CA PRO A 49 6.77 -10.55 -1.71
C PRO A 49 6.63 -10.66 -0.19
N LYS A 50 6.68 -11.89 0.33
CA LYS A 50 6.81 -12.13 1.77
C LYS A 50 8.11 -11.51 2.29
N GLY A 51 8.09 -11.06 3.54
CA GLY A 51 9.25 -10.49 4.19
C GLY A 51 9.32 -10.78 5.67
N THR A 52 10.43 -10.38 6.28
CA THR A 52 10.73 -10.54 7.70
C THR A 52 11.47 -9.31 8.23
N LEU A 53 11.36 -9.04 9.53
CA LEU A 53 12.16 -8.00 10.17
C LEU A 53 13.61 -8.48 10.38
N GLY A 54 14.56 -7.62 10.05
CA GLY A 54 15.99 -7.82 10.28
C GLY A 54 16.78 -6.54 10.08
N GLU A 55 17.82 -6.32 10.87
CA GLU A 55 18.72 -5.15 10.77
C GLU A 55 18.02 -3.77 10.78
N GLY A 56 16.82 -3.69 11.36
CA GLY A 56 16.03 -2.46 11.42
C GLY A 56 15.13 -2.19 10.21
N PHE A 57 15.02 -3.14 9.28
CA PHE A 57 14.19 -3.07 8.07
C PHE A 57 13.21 -4.24 7.98
N TYR A 58 12.14 -4.05 7.22
CA TYR A 58 11.34 -5.14 6.68
C TYR A 58 11.93 -5.58 5.34
N ASN A 59 12.51 -6.77 5.34
CA ASN A 59 13.29 -7.33 4.24
C ASN A 59 12.42 -8.31 3.46
N PHE A 60 12.24 -8.11 2.16
CA PHE A 60 11.31 -8.90 1.35
C PHE A 60 11.94 -9.36 0.04
N GLY A 61 11.41 -10.45 -0.53
CA GLY A 61 11.89 -10.99 -1.80
C GLY A 61 13.25 -11.71 -1.72
N HIS A 62 13.73 -12.05 -0.52
CA HIS A 62 14.98 -12.79 -0.33
C HIS A 62 14.81 -14.29 -0.68
N GLY A 63 15.83 -14.89 -1.32
CA GLY A 63 15.85 -16.31 -1.74
C GLY A 63 16.11 -16.48 -3.24
N ASN A 64 15.80 -17.66 -3.81
CA ASN A 64 15.94 -17.95 -5.24
C ASN A 64 14.84 -17.33 -6.13
N ALA A 65 14.05 -16.39 -5.60
CA ALA A 65 12.96 -15.76 -6.33
C ALA A 65 13.46 -14.51 -7.08
N ALA A 66 13.53 -14.60 -8.41
CA ALA A 66 13.69 -13.41 -9.26
C ALA A 66 12.46 -12.49 -9.13
N GLY A 67 12.66 -11.17 -9.11
CA GLY A 67 11.55 -10.20 -9.08
C GLY A 67 11.80 -8.99 -8.20
N PHE A 68 10.73 -8.45 -7.59
CA PHE A 68 10.78 -7.32 -6.67
C PHE A 68 11.42 -7.73 -5.36
N GLN A 69 12.50 -7.04 -4.98
CA GLN A 69 13.23 -7.28 -3.75
C GLN A 69 13.53 -5.93 -3.11
N GLY A 70 13.72 -5.92 -1.80
CA GLY A 70 14.12 -4.69 -1.13
C GLY A 70 14.02 -4.72 0.38
N HIS A 71 14.23 -3.54 0.94
CA HIS A 71 14.31 -3.28 2.37
C HIS A 71 13.48 -2.02 2.66
N LEU A 72 12.41 -2.16 3.45
CA LEU A 72 11.58 -1.03 3.86
C LEU A 72 11.93 -0.60 5.28
N ASN A 73 12.31 0.66 5.45
CA ASN A 73 12.42 1.25 6.78
C ASN A 73 11.03 1.64 7.29
N LEU A 74 10.32 0.68 7.90
CA LEU A 74 8.94 0.90 8.37
C LEU A 74 8.83 1.97 9.47
N LYS A 75 9.92 2.31 10.17
CA LYS A 75 9.92 3.40 11.17
C LYS A 75 9.60 4.76 10.55
N ASN A 76 9.87 4.91 9.24
CA ASN A 76 9.55 6.12 8.50
C ASN A 76 8.06 6.21 8.13
N VAL A 77 7.33 5.09 8.12
CA VAL A 77 5.88 5.09 7.85
C VAL A 77 5.16 5.59 9.10
N LYS A 78 4.42 6.69 8.97
CA LYS A 78 3.60 7.27 10.06
C LYS A 78 2.11 7.06 9.86
N ALA A 79 1.68 7.00 8.60
CA ALA A 79 0.30 6.68 8.27
C ALA A 79 0.24 5.92 6.96
N ILE A 80 -0.79 5.10 6.82
CA ILE A 80 -1.16 4.48 5.55
C ILE A 80 -2.58 4.95 5.23
N THR A 81 -2.70 5.69 4.14
CA THR A 81 -3.96 6.26 3.69
C THR A 81 -4.55 5.46 2.54
N PHE A 82 -5.87 5.47 2.42
CA PHE A 82 -6.60 4.82 1.34
C PHE A 82 -6.77 5.80 0.17
N GLN A 83 -6.23 5.46 -1.00
CA GLN A 83 -6.55 6.14 -2.24
C GLN A 83 -7.70 5.41 -2.92
N ASP A 84 -8.85 6.06 -3.07
CA ASP A 84 -10.04 5.56 -3.76
C ASP A 84 -10.47 6.65 -4.75
N LYS A 85 -10.10 6.49 -6.02
CA LYS A 85 -10.44 7.50 -7.05
C LYS A 85 -10.38 6.96 -8.47
N LEU A 86 -10.98 7.71 -9.38
CA LEU A 86 -10.80 7.49 -10.81
C LEU A 86 -9.37 7.88 -11.23
N HIS A 87 -8.70 6.98 -11.94
CA HIS A 87 -7.46 7.23 -12.65
C HIS A 87 -7.69 6.97 -14.14
N ARG A 88 -7.55 8.02 -14.96
CA ARG A 88 -7.82 7.97 -16.41
C ARG A 88 -9.19 7.35 -16.75
N GLY A 89 -10.23 7.76 -15.99
CA GLY A 89 -11.61 7.32 -16.18
C GLY A 89 -11.94 5.92 -15.61
N ARG A 90 -10.98 5.23 -14.98
CA ARG A 90 -11.21 3.90 -14.38
C ARG A 90 -10.99 3.94 -12.88
N GLN A 91 -11.83 3.25 -12.13
CA GLN A 91 -11.71 3.15 -10.67
C GLN A 91 -10.35 2.55 -10.27
N SER A 92 -9.69 3.14 -9.28
CA SER A 92 -8.37 2.73 -8.80
C SER A 92 -8.28 2.85 -7.29
N TYR A 93 -7.75 1.80 -6.66
CA TYR A 93 -7.57 1.71 -5.22
C TYR A 93 -6.09 1.50 -4.89
N ALA A 94 -5.58 2.17 -3.87
CA ALA A 94 -4.21 1.96 -3.38
C ALA A 94 -4.06 2.23 -1.88
N PHE A 95 -3.16 1.48 -1.25
CA PHE A 95 -2.57 1.84 0.03
C PHE A 95 -1.40 2.79 -0.24
N VAL A 96 -1.42 3.97 0.37
CA VAL A 96 -0.36 4.97 0.23
C VAL A 96 0.36 5.08 1.57
N PHE A 97 1.62 4.64 1.60
CA PHE A 97 2.47 4.67 2.78
C PHE A 97 3.12 6.03 2.87
N ARG A 98 2.94 6.72 4.01
CA ARG A 98 3.32 8.12 4.18
C ARG A 98 4.25 8.33 5.35
N ASP A 99 5.13 9.32 5.22
CA ASP A 99 6.05 9.69 6.28
C ASP A 99 5.46 10.72 7.26
N LYS A 100 6.29 11.19 8.20
CA LYS A 100 5.91 12.19 9.21
C LYS A 100 5.48 13.54 8.64
N ASN A 101 5.83 13.84 7.39
CA ASN A 101 5.49 15.07 6.69
C ASN A 101 4.29 14.87 5.75
N ASN A 102 3.60 13.72 5.81
CA ASN A 102 2.54 13.31 4.87
C ASN A 102 3.07 13.05 3.44
N ASP A 103 4.39 12.95 3.25
CA ASP A 103 4.96 12.64 1.94
C ASP A 103 4.79 11.17 1.59
N CYS A 104 4.47 10.88 0.33
CA CYS A 104 4.30 9.51 -0.15
C CYS A 104 5.66 8.81 -0.26
N ILE A 105 5.85 7.74 0.50
CA ILE A 105 7.04 6.88 0.44
C ILE A 105 6.91 5.92 -0.75
N PHE A 106 5.81 5.15 -0.79
CA PHE A 106 5.47 4.23 -1.88
C PHE A 106 3.97 3.93 -1.87
N LYS A 107 3.49 3.26 -2.92
CA LYS A 107 2.09 2.85 -3.06
C LYS A 107 1.97 1.38 -3.40
N VAL A 108 0.92 0.74 -2.92
CA VAL A 108 0.50 -0.60 -3.35
C VAL A 108 -0.93 -0.50 -3.88
N PHE A 109 -1.08 -0.64 -5.19
CA PHE A 109 -2.36 -0.64 -5.88
C PHE A 109 -2.94 -2.04 -5.96
N LEU A 110 -4.27 -2.13 -5.90
CA LEU A 110 -4.97 -3.37 -6.19
C LEU A 110 -4.72 -3.79 -7.64
N GLY A 111 -4.60 -5.09 -7.84
CA GLY A 111 -4.35 -5.70 -9.13
C GLY A 111 -5.57 -5.64 -10.04
N ARG A 112 -5.29 -5.94 -11.30
CA ARG A 112 -6.28 -6.16 -12.34
C ARG A 112 -6.08 -7.55 -12.92
N ASP A 113 -7.16 -8.19 -13.30
CA ASP A 113 -7.14 -9.48 -14.00
C ASP A 113 -6.71 -9.31 -15.47
N GLU A 114 -6.71 -10.41 -16.22
CA GLU A 114 -6.32 -10.44 -17.63
C GLU A 114 -7.24 -9.61 -18.54
N SER A 115 -8.50 -9.39 -18.14
CA SER A 115 -9.44 -8.49 -18.83
C SER A 115 -9.20 -7.01 -18.47
N GLY A 116 -8.31 -6.77 -17.52
CA GLY A 116 -7.99 -5.46 -17.00
C GLY A 116 -8.99 -4.98 -15.95
N GLU A 117 -9.89 -5.82 -15.44
CA GLU A 117 -10.84 -5.44 -14.39
C GLU A 117 -10.25 -5.62 -13.00
N LEU A 118 -10.74 -4.86 -12.02
CA LEU A 118 -10.23 -4.95 -10.65
C LEU A 118 -10.53 -6.31 -10.04
N ILE A 119 -9.57 -6.87 -9.32
CA ILE A 119 -9.77 -8.15 -8.63
C ILE A 119 -10.76 -7.95 -7.48
N HIS A 120 -11.97 -8.50 -7.61
CA HIS A 120 -13.09 -8.28 -6.68
C HIS A 120 -12.73 -8.55 -5.22
N ALA A 121 -12.11 -9.69 -4.91
CA ALA A 121 -11.73 -10.05 -3.54
C ALA A 121 -10.77 -9.02 -2.90
N GLN A 122 -9.89 -8.41 -3.69
CA GLN A 122 -9.00 -7.35 -3.20
C GLN A 122 -9.78 -6.06 -2.93
N VAL A 123 -10.76 -5.73 -3.77
CA VAL A 123 -11.62 -4.55 -3.57
C VAL A 123 -12.45 -4.69 -2.30
N ASP A 124 -13.00 -5.88 -2.05
CA ASP A 124 -13.78 -6.15 -0.84
C ASP A 124 -12.92 -6.01 0.41
N GLY A 125 -11.74 -6.64 0.44
CA GLY A 125 -10.80 -6.51 1.55
C GLY A 125 -10.31 -5.08 1.77
N PHE A 126 -10.09 -4.31 0.70
CA PHE A 126 -9.71 -2.91 0.79
C PHE A 126 -10.81 -2.06 1.43
N LYS A 127 -12.06 -2.23 0.98
CA LYS A 127 -13.21 -1.49 1.50
C LYS A 127 -13.53 -1.85 2.95
N GLU A 128 -13.36 -3.11 3.32
CA GLU A 128 -13.51 -3.55 4.70
C GLU A 128 -12.50 -2.84 5.61
N MET A 129 -11.21 -2.83 5.25
CA MET A 129 -10.19 -2.10 6.02
C MET A 129 -10.48 -0.60 6.08
N GLN A 130 -10.93 -0.01 4.97
CA GLN A 130 -11.29 1.40 4.93
C GLN A 130 -12.46 1.72 5.87
N ALA A 131 -13.47 0.84 5.95
CA ALA A 131 -14.59 0.98 6.87
C ALA A 131 -14.17 0.80 8.33
N GLN A 132 -13.30 -0.18 8.63
CA GLN A 132 -12.76 -0.38 9.98
C GLN A 132 -11.94 0.83 10.45
N ALA A 133 -11.09 1.39 9.58
CA ALA A 133 -10.33 2.60 9.87
C ALA A 133 -11.23 3.82 10.15
N LYS A 134 -12.37 3.94 9.45
CA LYS A 134 -13.38 4.99 9.74
C LYS A 134 -14.03 4.81 11.12
N GLN A 135 -14.35 3.57 11.50
CA GLN A 135 -15.00 3.29 12.78
C GLN A 135 -14.08 3.58 13.97
N LEU A 136 -12.80 3.21 13.88
CA LEU A 136 -11.82 3.50 14.93
C LEU A 136 -11.69 5.01 15.17
N LYS A 137 -11.68 5.82 14.11
CA LYS A 137 -11.67 7.29 14.19
C LYS A 137 -12.90 7.90 14.85
N VAL A 138 -14.07 7.29 14.70
CA VAL A 138 -15.32 7.79 15.34
C VAL A 138 -15.32 7.54 16.86
N ASN A 139 -14.54 6.56 17.32
CA ASN A 139 -14.49 6.15 18.72
C ASN A 139 -13.32 6.80 19.50
N GLU A 140 -12.49 7.61 18.84
CA GLU A 140 -11.43 8.46 19.45
C GLU A 140 -11.99 9.85 19.81
#